data_AF-A0A955VH44-F1
#
_entry.id   AF-A0A955VH44-F1
#
_cell.length_a   1.000
_cell.length_b   1.000
_cell.length_c   1.000
_cell.angle_alpha   90.00
_cell.angle_beta   90.00
_cell.angle_gamma   90.00
#
_symmetry.space_group_name_H-M   'P 1'
#
loop_
_entity.id
_entity.type
_entity.pdbx_description
1 polymer ?
#
loop_
_entity_poly.entity_id
_entity_poly.type
_entity_poly.pdbx_seq_one_letter_code
_entity_poly.pdbx_strand_id
1 'polypeptide(L)'
;MKSSKWMRLLFGGLIVVLVAGCTSDSDFGSSCPLPEDFIDRNCSEQNASTGSNDALTCVNESHPTCSKAVCLIFRESAPFCTWRCETVDDCPKKATCEETIFKDSTGANKKFCVPANPPTQS
;
A
#
# COMPACT_ATOMS: atom_id res chain seq x y z
N MET A 1 -37.79 -9.95 -57.46
CA MET A 1 -36.80 -9.05 -58.09
C MET A 1 -36.53 -7.90 -57.12
N LYS A 2 -35.24 -7.59 -56.89
CA LYS A 2 -34.62 -6.25 -56.63
C LYS A 2 -35.40 -5.24 -55.77
N SER A 3 -34.82 -4.54 -54.80
CA SER A 3 -33.46 -4.36 -54.37
C SER A 3 -33.50 -3.44 -53.13
N SER A 4 -32.57 -3.67 -52.23
CA SER A 4 -32.29 -2.95 -50.99
C SER A 4 -32.04 -1.44 -51.18
N LYS A 5 -32.34 -0.63 -50.16
CA LYS A 5 -31.64 0.65 -49.91
C LYS A 5 -31.54 1.01 -48.42
N TRP A 6 -30.62 0.30 -47.76
CA TRP A 6 -29.60 0.75 -46.80
C TRP A 6 -29.91 1.99 -45.95
N MET A 7 -30.38 1.66 -44.75
CA MET A 7 -30.23 2.34 -43.46
C MET A 7 -28.84 2.98 -43.31
N ARG A 8 -28.76 4.31 -43.30
CA ARG A 8 -27.57 5.04 -42.83
C ARG A 8 -27.66 5.16 -41.31
N LEU A 9 -27.20 4.12 -40.61
CA LEU A 9 -26.82 4.26 -39.21
C LEU A 9 -25.62 5.21 -39.17
N LEU A 10 -25.89 6.46 -38.78
CA LEU A 10 -24.85 7.35 -38.30
C LEU A 10 -24.27 6.68 -37.06
N PHE A 11 -23.16 5.95 -37.27
CA PHE A 11 -22.24 5.56 -36.22
C PHE A 11 -21.66 6.85 -35.64
N GLY A 12 -22.40 7.47 -34.72
CA GLY A 12 -21.88 8.41 -33.76
C GLY A 12 -20.91 7.63 -32.89
N GLY A 13 -19.65 7.59 -33.30
CA GLY A 13 -18.55 7.00 -32.55
C GLY A 13 -18.43 7.72 -31.22
N LEU A 14 -19.07 7.15 -30.19
CA LEU A 14 -18.73 7.44 -28.81
C LEU A 14 -17.29 6.96 -28.62
N ILE A 15 -16.34 7.90 -28.68
CA ILE A 15 -14.96 7.66 -28.29
C ILE A 15 -15.00 7.39 -26.79
N VAL A 16 -15.07 6.12 -26.42
CA VAL A 16 -14.76 5.67 -25.07
C VAL A 16 -13.27 5.89 -24.90
N VAL A 17 -12.89 7.01 -24.29
CA VAL A 17 -11.53 7.21 -23.79
C VAL A 17 -11.36 6.24 -22.63
N LEU A 18 -10.91 5.02 -22.96
CA LEU A 18 -10.30 4.11 -22.00
C LEU A 18 -9.02 4.80 -21.50
N VAL A 19 -9.12 5.52 -20.39
CA VAL A 19 -7.97 5.85 -19.55
C VAL A 19 -7.48 4.52 -18.97
N ALA A 20 -6.75 3.77 -19.77
CA ALA A 20 -6.03 2.60 -19.34
C ALA A 20 -4.81 3.06 -18.53
N GLY A 21 -4.78 2.69 -17.25
CA GLY A 21 -3.56 2.61 -16.47
C GLY A 21 -3.46 3.60 -15.32
N CYS A 22 -3.96 3.19 -14.14
CA CYS A 22 -3.48 3.70 -12.86
C CYS A 22 -1.95 3.61 -12.81
N THR A 23 -1.25 4.75 -12.75
CA THR A 23 0.17 4.79 -12.41
C THR A 23 0.30 5.46 -11.05
N SER A 24 0.06 4.73 -9.97
CA SER A 24 0.38 5.19 -8.61
C SER A 24 0.78 4.06 -7.67
N ASP A 25 0.76 2.81 -8.14
CA ASP A 25 1.22 1.63 -7.41
C ASP A 25 2.76 1.47 -7.37
N SER A 26 3.54 2.41 -7.91
CA SER A 26 4.97 2.17 -8.21
C SER A 26 5.85 1.91 -6.99
N ASP A 27 5.46 2.42 -5.82
CA ASP A 27 6.36 2.46 -4.67
C ASP A 27 6.06 1.32 -3.68
N PHE A 28 4.95 0.58 -3.81
CA PHE A 28 4.59 -0.48 -2.86
C PHE A 28 5.67 -1.58 -2.79
N GLY A 29 6.09 -1.93 -1.58
CA GLY A 29 7.15 -2.91 -1.34
C GLY A 29 8.56 -2.43 -1.70
N SER A 30 8.71 -1.22 -2.24
CA SER A 30 10.02 -0.62 -2.49
C SER A 30 10.71 -0.29 -1.17
N SER A 31 12.02 -0.47 -1.11
CA SER A 31 12.79 -0.11 0.08
C SER A 31 12.72 1.40 0.33
N CYS A 32 12.58 1.78 1.60
CA CYS A 32 12.66 3.16 2.04
C CYS A 32 13.74 3.26 3.13
N PRO A 33 14.77 4.10 2.95
CA PRO A 33 15.82 4.21 3.95
C PRO A 33 15.30 5.01 5.16
N LEU A 34 15.05 4.34 6.28
CA LEU A 34 14.84 5.03 7.56
C LEU A 34 16.20 5.30 8.20
N PRO A 35 16.45 6.54 8.68
CA PRO A 35 17.68 6.82 9.38
C PRO A 35 17.67 6.13 10.75
N GLU A 36 18.81 5.60 11.19
CA GLU A 36 18.91 4.75 12.39
C GLU A 36 18.39 5.45 13.65
N ASP A 37 18.61 6.76 13.77
CA ASP A 37 18.10 7.57 14.88
C ASP A 37 16.57 7.66 14.91
N PHE A 38 15.90 7.55 13.75
CA PHE A 38 14.44 7.43 13.69
C PHE A 38 13.98 6.08 14.19
N ILE A 39 14.68 5.00 13.82
CA ILE A 39 14.37 3.64 14.27
C ILE A 39 14.54 3.54 15.79
N ASP A 40 15.66 4.01 16.32
CA ASP A 40 15.94 3.96 17.75
C ASP A 40 14.93 4.75 18.59
N ARG A 41 14.45 5.88 18.07
CA ARG A 41 13.50 6.74 18.81
C ARG A 41 12.06 6.31 18.69
N ASN A 42 11.65 5.80 17.53
CA ASN A 42 10.24 5.53 17.23
C ASN A 42 9.89 4.04 17.29
N CYS A 43 10.90 3.17 17.29
CA CYS A 43 10.71 1.72 17.17
C CYS A 43 11.30 0.91 18.32
N SER A 44 12.33 1.41 19.01
CA SER A 44 12.94 0.67 20.14
C SER A 44 12.05 0.61 21.38
N GLU A 45 11.08 1.52 21.54
CA GLU A 45 10.16 1.49 22.70
C GLU A 45 8.99 0.49 22.55
N GLN A 46 8.70 0.01 21.34
CA GLN A 46 7.47 -0.75 21.08
C GLN A 46 7.60 -2.27 21.21
N ASN A 47 8.82 -2.81 21.27
CA ASN A 47 9.07 -4.24 21.51
C ASN A 47 8.91 -4.66 22.98
N ALA A 48 8.90 -3.71 23.92
CA ALA A 48 8.99 -4.01 25.35
C ALA A 48 7.64 -4.33 26.04
N SER A 49 6.49 -3.99 25.44
CA SER A 49 5.23 -3.94 26.18
C SER A 49 4.11 -4.89 25.75
N THR A 50 4.18 -5.55 24.59
CA THR A 50 3.01 -6.31 24.08
C THR A 50 3.17 -7.81 23.98
N GLY A 51 4.36 -8.40 24.14
CA GLY A 51 4.53 -9.87 24.18
C GLY A 51 3.95 -10.63 22.97
N SER A 52 3.65 -9.92 21.89
CA SER A 52 2.92 -10.41 20.74
C SER A 52 3.89 -10.38 19.57
N ASN A 53 4.30 -11.57 19.13
CA ASN A 53 5.22 -11.81 18.00
C ASN A 53 4.65 -11.35 16.63
N ASP A 54 3.58 -10.56 16.63
CA ASP A 54 2.81 -10.17 15.46
C ASP A 54 2.83 -8.66 15.19
N ALA A 55 3.51 -7.86 16.02
CA ALA A 55 3.42 -6.40 15.98
C ALA A 55 4.33 -5.74 14.92
N LEU A 56 3.72 -4.87 14.12
CA LEU A 56 4.39 -3.89 13.26
C LEU A 56 5.28 -2.95 14.10
N THR A 57 6.53 -2.75 13.67
CA THR A 57 7.60 -2.21 14.53
C THR A 57 7.83 -0.71 14.31
N CYS A 58 7.57 -0.18 13.10
CA CYS A 58 7.82 1.22 12.75
C CYS A 58 6.86 1.72 11.67
N VAL A 59 6.43 2.97 11.77
CA VAL A 59 5.61 3.66 10.75
C VAL A 59 6.11 5.10 10.59
N ASN A 60 6.56 5.48 9.40
CA ASN A 60 6.83 6.85 9.00
C ASN A 60 5.89 7.27 7.86
N GLU A 61 4.85 8.04 8.22
CA GLU A 61 3.77 8.44 7.32
C GLU A 61 4.15 9.59 6.35
N SER A 62 5.35 10.16 6.46
CA SER A 62 5.79 11.31 5.65
C SER A 62 7.18 11.10 5.04
N HIS A 63 7.51 9.86 4.67
CA HIS A 63 8.82 9.58 4.08
C HIS A 63 8.88 10.04 2.61
N PRO A 64 9.87 10.87 2.21
CA PRO A 64 9.91 11.48 0.88
C PRO A 64 10.09 10.46 -0.27
N THR A 65 10.52 9.23 0.04
CA THR A 65 10.66 8.15 -0.96
C THR A 65 9.38 7.35 -1.17
N CYS A 66 8.35 7.57 -0.35
CA CYS A 66 7.09 6.85 -0.42
C CYS A 66 5.99 7.83 -0.86
N SER A 67 5.85 8.06 -2.17
CA SER A 67 5.07 9.19 -2.73
C SER A 67 3.62 9.27 -2.25
N LYS A 68 2.97 8.10 -2.09
CA LYS A 68 1.62 7.94 -1.51
C LYS A 68 1.60 6.90 -0.38
N ALA A 69 2.78 6.53 0.10
CA ALA A 69 3.00 5.37 0.94
C ALA A 69 3.64 5.74 2.27
N VAL A 70 3.50 4.86 3.25
CA VAL A 70 4.11 4.93 4.56
C VAL A 70 5.34 4.04 4.54
N CYS A 71 6.47 4.50 5.09
CA CYS A 71 7.63 3.64 5.26
C CYS A 71 7.48 2.83 6.55
N LEU A 72 7.58 1.51 6.45
CA LEU A 72 7.16 0.58 7.49
C LEU A 72 8.15 -0.56 7.68
N ILE A 73 8.35 -0.96 8.94
CA ILE A 73 9.09 -2.17 9.33
C ILE A 73 8.12 -3.18 9.94
N PHE A 74 8.07 -4.39 9.39
CA PHE A 74 7.25 -5.50 9.85
C PHE A 74 8.08 -6.72 10.22
N ARG A 75 8.00 -7.23 11.45
CA ARG A 75 8.64 -8.48 11.89
C ARG A 75 10.09 -8.63 11.39
N GLU A 76 10.94 -7.66 11.71
CA GLU A 76 12.37 -7.66 11.36
C GLU A 76 12.67 -7.57 9.84
N SER A 77 11.69 -7.23 9.01
CA SER A 77 11.95 -6.84 7.62
C SER A 77 12.85 -5.60 7.53
N ALA A 78 13.45 -5.41 6.36
CA ALA A 78 13.98 -4.11 5.97
C ALA A 78 12.80 -3.13 5.75
N PRO A 79 12.99 -1.82 5.97
CA PRO A 79 11.90 -0.88 5.80
C PRO A 79 11.43 -0.78 4.34
N PHE A 80 10.11 -0.79 4.16
CA PHE A 80 9.47 -0.74 2.85
C PHE A 80 8.26 0.20 2.81
N CYS A 81 7.96 0.74 1.63
CA CYS A 81 6.79 1.57 1.42
C CYS A 81 5.51 0.71 1.35
N THR A 82 4.50 1.06 2.12
CA THR A 82 3.18 0.40 2.21
C THR A 82 2.02 1.41 2.19
N TRP A 83 0.78 0.95 2.09
CA TRP A 83 -0.42 1.77 2.16
C TRP A 83 -1.29 1.37 3.34
N ARG A 84 -2.11 2.32 3.80
CA ARG A 84 -3.20 2.00 4.72
C ARG A 84 -4.26 1.16 4.01
N CYS A 85 -4.88 0.28 4.76
CA CYS A 85 -5.99 -0.56 4.30
C CYS A 85 -7.05 -0.65 5.41
N GLU A 86 -8.27 -1.04 5.06
CA GLU A 86 -9.27 -1.49 6.02
C GLU A 86 -9.51 -3.00 5.88
N THR A 87 -9.39 -3.48 4.64
CA THR A 87 -9.61 -4.86 4.21
C THR A 87 -8.49 -5.33 3.28
N VAL A 88 -8.43 -6.64 3.03
CA VAL A 88 -7.45 -7.23 2.09
C VAL A 88 -7.65 -6.75 0.65
N ASP A 89 -8.88 -6.36 0.28
CA ASP A 89 -9.20 -5.90 -1.07
C ASP A 89 -8.63 -4.50 -1.37
N ASP A 90 -8.25 -3.74 -0.34
CA ASP A 90 -7.56 -2.45 -0.47
C ASP A 90 -6.08 -2.62 -0.82
N CYS A 91 -5.56 -3.85 -0.71
CA CYS A 91 -4.14 -4.13 -0.89
C CYS A 91 -3.82 -4.61 -2.30
N PRO A 92 -2.62 -4.27 -2.82
CA PRO A 92 -2.15 -4.80 -4.09
C PRO A 92 -2.03 -6.33 -4.03
N LYS A 93 -2.10 -6.98 -5.19
CA LYS A 93 -2.18 -8.44 -5.28
C LYS A 93 -1.04 -9.11 -4.50
N LYS A 94 -1.38 -10.12 -3.69
CA LYS A 94 -0.47 -10.89 -2.80
C LYS A 94 0.05 -10.10 -1.58
N ALA A 95 -0.66 -9.07 -1.15
CA ALA A 95 -0.48 -8.45 0.16
C ALA A 95 -1.68 -8.76 1.08
N THR A 96 -1.45 -8.73 2.38
CA THR A 96 -2.47 -8.86 3.43
C THR A 96 -2.64 -7.54 4.17
N CYS A 97 -3.84 -7.27 4.69
CA CYS A 97 -4.08 -6.08 5.50
C CYS A 97 -3.84 -6.41 6.98
N GLU A 98 -2.68 -6.01 7.50
CA GLU A 98 -2.23 -6.37 8.85
C GLU A 98 -2.48 -5.23 9.84
N GLU A 99 -2.93 -5.59 11.04
CA GLU A 99 -3.11 -4.65 12.16
C GLU A 99 -1.79 -4.28 12.80
N THR A 100 -1.67 -3.00 13.17
CA THR A 100 -0.49 -2.45 13.83
C THR A 100 -0.77 -2.14 15.30
N ILE A 101 0.30 -1.92 16.05
CA ILE A 101 0.22 -1.34 17.39
C ILE A 101 0.09 0.20 17.38
N PHE A 102 0.21 0.84 16.21
CA PHE A 102 0.00 2.27 16.06
C PHE A 102 -1.49 2.59 16.04
N LYS A 103 -1.90 3.49 16.92
CA LYS A 103 -3.29 3.92 17.01
C LYS A 103 -3.58 5.11 16.11
N ASP A 104 -4.79 5.16 15.57
CA ASP A 104 -5.32 6.35 14.93
C ASP A 104 -5.88 7.35 15.96
N SER A 105 -6.45 8.46 15.48
CA SER A 105 -7.04 9.52 16.32
C SER A 105 -8.22 9.04 17.17
N THR A 106 -8.79 7.87 16.88
CA THR A 106 -9.91 7.27 17.61
C THR A 106 -9.44 6.25 18.65
N GLY A 107 -8.15 5.89 18.65
CA GLY A 107 -7.57 4.88 19.53
C GLY A 107 -7.65 3.45 18.97
N ALA A 108 -8.10 3.28 17.72
CA ALA A 108 -8.12 2.01 17.01
C ALA A 108 -6.76 1.73 16.37
N ASN A 109 -6.41 0.45 16.26
CA ASN A 109 -5.19 0.02 15.59
C ASN A 109 -5.26 0.36 14.10
N LYS A 110 -4.26 1.08 13.59
CA LYS A 110 -4.07 1.31 12.15
C LYS A 110 -3.76 -0.02 11.47
N LYS A 111 -4.12 -0.15 10.19
CA LYS A 111 -3.81 -1.32 9.37
C LYS A 111 -3.04 -0.91 8.12
N PHE A 112 -2.10 -1.76 7.69
CA PHE A 112 -1.32 -1.53 6.47
C PHE A 112 -1.18 -2.80 5.63
N CYS A 113 -0.96 -2.61 4.34
CA CYS A 113 -0.73 -3.69 3.39
C CYS A 113 0.66 -4.28 3.53
N VAL A 114 0.77 -5.53 3.97
CA VAL A 114 2.05 -6.23 4.07
C VAL A 114 2.20 -7.18 2.89
N PRO A 115 3.26 -7.06 2.08
CA PRO A 115 3.52 -8.03 1.02
C PRO A 115 3.77 -9.41 1.63
N ALA A 116 3.32 -10.49 0.97
CA ALA A 116 3.54 -11.86 1.44
C ALA A 116 5.03 -12.22 1.64
N ASN A 117 5.94 -11.52 0.94
CA ASN A 117 7.38 -11.61 1.11
C ASN A 117 7.94 -10.20 1.36
N PRO A 118 7.96 -9.70 2.60
CA PRO A 118 8.58 -8.42 2.90
C PRO A 118 10.10 -8.50 2.71
N PRO A 119 10.76 -7.38 2.35
CA PRO A 119 12.20 -7.38 2.12
C PRO A 119 12.95 -7.74 3.42
N THR A 120 14.00 -8.54 3.32
CA THR A 120 14.83 -8.94 4.46
C THR A 120 15.92 -7.92 4.74
N GLN A 121 16.31 -7.74 6.01
CA GLN A 121 17.52 -6.99 6.35
C GLN A 121 18.74 -7.74 5.79
N SER A 122 19.58 -7.03 5.02
CA SER A 122 20.81 -7.56 4.40
C SER A 122 22.03 -7.23 5.22
#